data_AF-A7T600-F1
#
_entry.id   AF-A7T600-F1
#
_cell.length_a   1.000
_cell.length_b   1.000
_cell.length_c   1.000
_cell.angle_alpha   90.00
_cell.angle_beta   90.00
_cell.angle_gamma   90.00
#
_symmetry.space_group_name_H-M   'P 1'
#
loop_
_entity.id
_entity.type
_entity.pdbx_description
1 polymer ?
#
loop_
_entity_poly.entity_id
_entity_poly.type
_entity_poly.pdbx_seq_one_letter_code
_entity_poly.pdbx_strand_id
1 'polypeptide(L)'
;QLGYQGAWNPICCGYFGQSNGRILMSSPTCTGDETSVAYCHHPGWDAPTCRDNRPVGVQCKATLRLRDGRHPNEGRVEIKHNGQWGTVCDDLWDIKDADVVCRELGYPGALSAQGQYSGCFHDISR
;
A
#
# COMPACT_ATOMS: atom_id res chain seq x y z
N GLN A 1 2.85 -13.48 4.52
CA GLN A 1 3.68 -12.26 4.62
C GLN A 1 3.63 -11.54 3.28
N LEU A 2 2.99 -10.36 3.18
CA LEU A 2 2.85 -9.59 1.92
C LEU A 2 3.60 -8.23 1.94
N GLY A 3 4.32 -7.89 3.02
CA GLY A 3 5.28 -6.78 3.01
C GLY A 3 4.71 -5.36 3.02
N TYR A 4 3.50 -5.10 3.57
CA TYR A 4 2.91 -3.75 3.61
C TYR A 4 2.90 -3.14 5.01
N GLN A 5 3.23 -1.84 5.11
CA GLN A 5 3.20 -1.07 6.36
C GLN A 5 1.82 -0.42 6.60
N GLY A 6 1.02 -1.06 7.45
CA GLY A 6 -0.19 -0.49 8.07
C GLY A 6 -1.47 -0.45 7.21
N ALA A 7 -2.62 -0.67 7.85
CA ALA A 7 -3.96 -0.40 7.30
C ALA A 7 -4.52 0.86 7.97
N TRP A 8 -4.88 1.88 7.18
CA TRP A 8 -5.27 3.20 7.71
C TRP A 8 -6.76 3.34 8.06
N ASN A 9 -7.58 2.32 7.76
CA ASN A 9 -8.98 2.27 8.17
C ASN A 9 -9.46 0.81 8.19
N PRO A 10 -9.87 0.24 9.34
CA PRO A 10 -10.59 -1.03 9.34
C PRO A 10 -11.99 -0.79 8.77
N ILE A 11 -12.26 -1.33 7.59
CA ILE A 11 -13.53 -1.14 6.90
C ILE A 11 -14.48 -2.24 7.39
N CYS A 12 -15.48 -1.87 8.19
CA CYS A 12 -16.46 -2.79 8.76
C CYS A 12 -17.76 -2.87 7.93
N CYS A 13 -18.73 -3.65 8.42
CA CYS A 13 -20.11 -3.70 7.89
C CYS A 13 -20.28 -4.26 6.46
N GLY A 14 -19.39 -5.13 5.98
CA GLY A 14 -19.55 -5.76 4.67
C GLY A 14 -19.43 -4.77 3.49
N TYR A 15 -18.66 -3.69 3.66
CA TYR A 15 -18.44 -2.66 2.64
C TYR A 15 -17.95 -3.22 1.29
N PHE A 16 -17.14 -4.29 1.32
CA PHE A 16 -16.67 -4.98 0.12
C PHE A 16 -17.58 -6.13 -0.32
N GLY A 17 -18.81 -6.19 0.22
CA GLY A 17 -19.79 -7.23 -0.04
C GLY A 17 -19.86 -8.29 1.06
N GLN A 18 -20.99 -9.01 1.10
CA GLN A 18 -21.15 -10.21 1.91
C GLN A 18 -20.41 -11.36 1.24
N SER A 19 -19.57 -12.08 1.98
CA SER A 19 -19.04 -13.36 1.49
C SER A 19 -20.03 -14.47 1.80
N ASN A 20 -20.26 -15.39 0.85
CA ASN A 20 -20.96 -16.66 1.11
C ASN A 20 -20.16 -17.62 2.03
N GLY A 21 -18.98 -17.22 2.50
CA GLY A 21 -18.12 -17.98 3.40
C GLY A 21 -18.46 -17.77 4.88
N ARG A 22 -18.06 -18.74 5.72
CA ARG A 22 -18.17 -18.66 7.19
C ARG A 22 -17.17 -17.67 7.78
N ILE A 23 -17.58 -16.91 8.80
CA ILE A 23 -16.65 -16.15 9.63
C ILE A 23 -15.88 -17.12 10.53
N LEU A 24 -14.55 -17.06 10.50
CA LEU A 24 -13.67 -17.99 11.22
C LEU A 24 -13.18 -17.46 12.58
N MET A 25 -13.18 -16.14 12.76
CA MET A 25 -12.56 -15.46 13.89
C MET A 25 -13.29 -14.15 14.18
N SER A 26 -13.36 -13.77 15.44
CA SER A 26 -13.95 -12.52 15.90
C SER A 26 -12.97 -11.75 16.79
N SER A 27 -13.00 -10.43 16.69
CA SER A 27 -12.30 -9.51 17.61
C SER A 27 -10.81 -9.82 17.83
N PRO A 28 -9.98 -9.94 16.78
CA PRO A 28 -8.54 -10.05 16.98
C PRO A 28 -8.01 -8.77 17.63
N THR A 29 -7.29 -8.92 18.75
CA THR A 29 -6.60 -7.82 19.44
C THR A 29 -5.10 -7.98 19.23
N CYS A 30 -4.61 -7.36 18.16
CA CYS A 30 -3.18 -7.39 17.80
C CYS A 30 -2.41 -6.29 18.56
N THR A 31 -1.15 -6.55 18.91
CA THR A 31 -0.23 -5.51 19.42
C THR A 31 0.39 -4.70 18.28
N GLY A 32 0.48 -5.28 17.08
CA GLY A 32 1.02 -4.65 15.87
C GLY A 32 2.34 -5.26 15.41
N ASP A 33 2.95 -6.13 16.22
CA ASP A 33 4.23 -6.79 15.91
C ASP A 33 4.04 -8.24 15.43
N GLU A 34 2.80 -8.73 15.41
CA GLU A 34 2.49 -10.07 14.92
C GLU A 34 2.78 -10.20 13.42
N THR A 35 3.37 -11.33 13.03
CA THR A 35 3.65 -11.63 11.61
C THR A 35 2.41 -12.04 10.80
N SER A 36 1.29 -12.31 11.49
CA SER A 36 0.02 -12.71 10.92
C SER A 36 -1.13 -12.40 11.88
N VAL A 37 -2.29 -12.02 11.32
CA VAL A 37 -3.52 -11.81 12.11
C VAL A 37 -4.00 -13.07 12.82
N ALA A 38 -3.58 -14.25 12.33
CA ALA A 38 -3.85 -15.55 12.94
C ALA A 38 -3.14 -15.75 14.30
N TYR A 39 -2.14 -14.94 14.61
CA TYR A 39 -1.39 -15.01 15.87
C TYR A 39 -1.78 -13.93 16.88
N CYS A 40 -2.67 -13.01 16.51
CA CYS A 40 -3.19 -12.03 17.46
C CYS A 40 -4.01 -12.74 18.54
N HIS A 41 -4.15 -12.11 19.71
CA HIS A 41 -5.06 -12.66 20.71
C HIS A 41 -6.50 -12.60 20.17
N HIS A 42 -7.21 -13.74 20.22
CA HIS A 42 -8.62 -13.83 19.81
C HIS A 42 -9.31 -14.98 20.58
N PRO A 43 -10.66 -15.04 20.62
CA PRO A 43 -11.42 -16.03 21.39
C PRO A 43 -11.34 -17.49 20.92
N GLY A 44 -10.53 -17.79 19.90
CA GLY A 44 -10.49 -19.10 19.21
C GLY A 44 -10.94 -19.06 17.75
N TRP A 45 -10.69 -20.15 17.03
CA TRP A 45 -11.10 -20.38 15.64
C TRP A 45 -12.46 -21.06 15.57
N ASP A 46 -13.21 -20.82 14.49
CA ASP A 46 -14.54 -21.41 14.21
C ASP A 46 -15.60 -21.16 15.31
N ALA A 47 -15.36 -20.16 16.17
CA ALA A 47 -16.26 -19.72 17.23
C ALA A 47 -16.48 -18.20 17.19
N PRO A 48 -17.02 -17.65 16.08
CA PRO A 48 -17.21 -16.21 15.98
C PRO A 48 -18.33 -15.72 16.90
N THR A 49 -18.07 -14.64 17.62
CA THR A 49 -19.04 -13.95 18.49
C THR A 49 -19.77 -12.80 17.80
N CYS A 50 -19.54 -12.61 16.50
CA CYS A 50 -20.18 -11.56 15.70
C CYS A 50 -21.70 -11.83 15.55
N ARG A 51 -22.54 -10.83 15.85
CA ARG A 51 -24.01 -10.93 15.75
C ARG A 51 -24.53 -11.16 14.32
N ASP A 52 -23.81 -10.66 13.32
CA ASP A 52 -24.19 -10.74 11.91
C ASP A 52 -23.01 -11.27 11.08
N ASN A 53 -23.30 -12.01 10.00
CA ASN A 53 -22.31 -12.58 9.07
C ASN A 53 -21.63 -11.50 8.19
N ARG A 54 -21.09 -10.45 8.82
CA ARG A 54 -20.48 -9.29 8.17
C ARG A 54 -18.95 -9.42 8.22
N PRO A 55 -18.29 -9.75 7.11
CA PRO A 55 -16.83 -9.80 7.07
C PRO A 55 -16.23 -8.40 7.26
N VAL A 56 -15.02 -8.36 7.82
CA VAL A 56 -14.19 -7.15 7.90
C VAL A 56 -13.32 -7.04 6.65
N GLY A 57 -13.09 -5.82 6.18
CA GLY A 57 -12.21 -5.51 5.07
C GLY A 57 -11.04 -4.62 5.50
N VAL A 58 -9.95 -4.69 4.76
CA VAL A 58 -8.78 -3.82 4.94
C VAL A 58 -8.44 -3.15 3.62
N GLN A 59 -8.07 -1.87 3.68
CA GLN A 59 -7.39 -1.20 2.59
C GLN A 59 -5.95 -0.92 3.04
N CYS A 60 -5.00 -1.62 2.43
CA CYS A 60 -3.58 -1.39 2.66
C CYS A 60 -3.12 -0.15 1.86
N LYS A 61 -2.04 0.48 2.31
CA LYS A 61 -1.32 1.46 1.48
C LYS A 61 -0.89 0.82 0.16
N ALA A 62 -0.86 1.63 -0.90
CA ALA A 62 -0.35 1.19 -2.20
C ALA A 62 1.10 0.72 -2.06
N THR A 63 1.50 -0.22 -2.90
CA THR A 63 2.90 -0.68 -2.94
C THR A 63 3.68 0.18 -3.90
N LEU A 64 4.86 0.63 -3.50
CA LEU A 64 5.78 1.33 -4.39
C LEU A 64 6.97 0.46 -4.76
N ARG A 65 7.48 0.60 -5.99
CA ARG A 65 8.80 0.09 -6.39
C ARG A 65 9.50 1.03 -7.36
N LEU A 66 10.83 0.92 -7.43
CA LEU A 66 11.66 1.52 -8.47
C LEU A 66 11.99 0.47 -9.54
N ARG A 67 11.93 0.85 -10.81
CA ARG A 67 12.26 -0.02 -11.95
C ARG A 67 13.23 0.68 -12.91
N ASP A 68 14.01 -0.12 -13.63
CA ASP A 68 14.94 0.32 -14.67
C ASP A 68 16.04 1.30 -14.20
N GLY A 69 16.35 1.29 -12.90
CA GLY A 69 17.54 1.95 -12.35
C GLY A 69 18.79 1.07 -12.41
N ARG A 70 19.98 1.67 -12.32
CA ARG A 70 21.25 0.95 -12.21
C ARG A 70 21.53 0.47 -10.78
N HIS A 71 20.91 1.13 -9.80
CA HIS A 71 21.02 0.82 -8.38
C HIS A 71 19.63 0.59 -7.74
N PRO A 72 19.54 -0.09 -6.58
CA PRO A 72 18.27 -0.36 -5.91
C PRO A 72 17.51 0.89 -5.42
N ASN A 73 18.18 2.04 -5.35
CA ASN A 73 17.66 3.31 -4.84
C ASN A 73 17.39 4.35 -5.95
N GLU A 74 17.36 3.92 -7.21
CA GLU A 74 17.03 4.78 -8.35
C GLU A 74 16.13 4.04 -9.35
N GLY A 75 15.40 4.79 -10.18
CA GLY A 75 14.58 4.23 -11.25
C GLY A 75 13.23 4.93 -11.42
N ARG A 76 12.45 4.46 -12.39
CA ARG A 76 11.07 4.89 -12.61
C ARG A 76 10.19 4.44 -11.45
N VAL A 77 9.38 5.37 -10.94
CA VAL A 77 8.41 5.11 -9.88
C VAL A 77 7.22 4.34 -10.44
N GLU A 78 6.92 3.18 -9.84
CA GLU A 78 5.72 2.41 -10.13
C GLU A 78 4.92 2.18 -8.84
N ILE A 79 3.61 2.37 -8.95
CA ILE A 79 2.65 2.21 -7.85
C ILE A 79 1.70 1.06 -8.18
N LYS A 80 1.48 0.18 -7.19
CA LYS A 80 0.51 -0.90 -7.28
C LYS A 80 -0.84 -0.46 -6.73
N HIS A 81 -1.82 -0.32 -7.62
CA HIS A 81 -3.19 0.03 -7.28
C HIS A 81 -4.15 -1.04 -7.82
N ASN A 82 -5.06 -1.56 -6.98
CA ASN A 82 -5.99 -2.64 -7.34
C ASN A 82 -5.33 -3.87 -7.99
N GLY A 83 -4.14 -4.25 -7.49
CA GLY A 83 -3.40 -5.41 -7.99
C GLY A 83 -2.59 -5.16 -9.26
N GLN A 84 -2.75 -4.01 -9.91
CA GLN A 84 -2.07 -3.65 -11.15
C GLN A 84 -0.99 -2.60 -10.89
N TRP A 85 0.10 -2.68 -11.67
CA TRP A 85 1.18 -1.70 -11.63
C TRP A 85 0.92 -0.58 -12.64
N GLY A 86 1.09 0.66 -12.20
CA GLY A 86 1.04 1.85 -13.04
C GLY A 86 2.21 2.79 -12.78
N THR A 87 2.38 3.78 -13.65
CA THR A 87 3.41 4.82 -13.55
C THR A 87 2.81 6.13 -13.04
N VAL A 88 3.66 7.01 -12.51
CA VAL A 88 3.27 8.36 -12.07
C VAL A 88 3.59 9.36 -13.20
N CYS A 89 2.70 10.34 -13.42
CA CYS A 89 2.96 11.43 -14.37
C CYS A 89 4.08 12.32 -13.84
N ASP A 90 4.93 12.83 -14.73
CA ASP A 90 6.07 13.69 -14.38
C ASP A 90 5.70 15.19 -14.25
N ASP A 91 4.44 15.54 -14.54
CA ASP A 91 3.91 16.88 -14.37
C ASP A 91 4.03 17.32 -12.91
N LEU A 92 4.74 18.44 -12.70
CA LEU A 92 5.01 19.03 -11.38
C LEU A 92 5.76 18.10 -10.40
N TRP A 93 6.34 17.00 -10.88
CA TRP A 93 7.13 16.10 -10.05
C TRP A 93 8.41 16.80 -9.55
N ASP A 94 8.48 17.06 -8.24
CA ASP A 94 9.59 17.77 -7.62
C ASP A 94 10.38 16.90 -6.61
N ILE A 95 11.39 17.52 -6.00
CA ILE A 95 12.25 16.82 -5.02
C ILE A 95 11.47 16.37 -3.79
N LYS A 96 10.39 17.05 -3.40
CA LYS A 96 9.57 16.70 -2.24
C LYS A 96 8.75 15.45 -2.53
N ASP A 97 8.23 15.30 -3.74
CA ASP A 97 7.53 14.09 -4.18
C ASP A 97 8.47 12.88 -4.16
N ALA A 98 9.68 13.04 -4.73
CA ALA A 98 10.72 12.01 -4.68
C ALA A 98 11.12 11.67 -3.24
N ASP A 99 11.16 12.66 -2.35
CA ASP A 99 11.50 12.48 -0.93
C ASP A 99 10.51 11.56 -0.21
N VAL A 100 9.21 11.70 -0.51
CA VAL A 100 8.16 10.81 0.00
C VAL A 100 8.38 9.38 -0.49
N VAL A 101 8.66 9.22 -1.79
CA VAL A 101 8.94 7.91 -2.40
C VAL A 101 10.14 7.22 -1.76
N CYS A 102 11.25 7.93 -1.60
CA CYS A 102 12.46 7.38 -0.99
C CYS A 102 12.22 6.95 0.45
N ARG A 103 11.49 7.76 1.24
CA ARG A 103 11.14 7.41 2.62
C ARG A 103 10.21 6.20 2.71
N GLU A 104 9.24 6.10 1.81
CA GLU A 104 8.31 4.94 1.76
C GLU A 104 9.04 3.63 1.44
N LEU A 105 10.13 3.70 0.67
CA LEU A 105 11.01 2.57 0.38
C LEU A 105 12.05 2.28 1.48
N GLY A 106 12.06 3.07 2.57
CA GLY A 106 12.98 2.89 3.69
C GLY A 106 14.34 3.58 3.53
N TYR A 107 14.50 4.49 2.56
CA TYR A 107 15.68 5.35 2.44
C TYR A 107 15.50 6.64 3.25
N PRO A 108 16.58 7.34 3.65
CA PRO A 108 16.48 8.58 4.42
C PRO A 108 15.77 9.74 3.69
N GLY A 109 15.86 9.77 2.36
CA GLY A 109 15.30 10.82 1.50
C GLY A 109 15.82 10.72 0.06
N ALA A 110 15.35 11.61 -0.81
CA ALA A 110 15.74 11.70 -2.20
C ALA A 110 16.96 12.62 -2.39
N LEU A 111 17.86 12.19 -3.28
CA LEU A 111 19.00 13.02 -3.72
C LEU A 111 18.68 13.86 -4.97
N SER A 112 17.74 13.39 -5.79
CA SER A 112 17.34 14.04 -7.04
C SER A 112 15.93 13.60 -7.44
N ALA A 113 15.23 14.45 -8.20
CA ALA A 113 13.99 14.12 -8.88
C ALA A 113 14.18 14.34 -10.38
N GLN A 114 13.65 13.41 -11.20
CA GLN A 114 13.66 13.51 -12.66
C GLN A 114 12.22 13.61 -13.16
N GLY A 115 11.71 14.84 -13.20
CA GLY A 115 10.42 15.20 -13.78
C GLY A 115 10.57 16.28 -14.86
N GLN A 116 9.50 16.65 -15.56
CA GLN A 116 9.57 17.58 -16.70
C GLN A 116 10.17 18.95 -16.34
N TYR A 117 10.09 19.38 -15.08
CA TYR A 117 10.73 20.60 -14.58
C TYR A 117 12.24 20.47 -14.27
N SER A 118 12.85 19.34 -14.60
CA SER A 118 14.31 19.13 -14.60
C SER A 118 14.91 19.03 -16.01
N GLY A 119 14.26 19.61 -17.02
CA GLY A 119 14.95 20.11 -18.22
C GLY A 119 14.78 19.32 -19.51
N CYS A 120 13.54 19.04 -19.93
CA CYS A 120 13.23 18.81 -21.35
C CYS A 120 11.98 19.60 -21.73
N PHE A 121 12.17 20.77 -22.37
CA PHE A 121 11.12 21.35 -23.20
C PHE A 121 10.80 20.32 -24.29
N HIS A 122 9.62 19.70 -24.24
CA HIS A 122 9.01 19.18 -25.44
C HIS A 122 8.64 20.39 -26.29
N ASP A 123 9.49 20.71 -27.26
CA ASP A 123 9.10 21.49 -28.43
C ASP A 123 7.98 20.73 -29.14
N ILE A 124 6.73 21.10 -28.87
CA ILE A 124 5.59 20.65 -29.67
C ILE A 124 5.40 21.68 -30.80
N SER A 125 6.37 21.75 -31.70
CA SER A 125 6.18 22.29 -33.03
C SER A 125 5.88 21.16 -34.01
N ARG A 126 4.61 20.72 -34.03
CA ARG A 126 3.95 20.22 -35.25
C ARG A 126 2.47 20.57 -35.21
#